data_AF-A0A6G9Y7G8-F1
#
_entry.id   AF-A0A6G9Y7G8-F1
#
_cell.length_a   1.000
_cell.length_b   1.000
_cell.length_c   1.000
_cell.angle_alpha   90.00
_cell.angle_beta   90.00
_cell.angle_gamma   90.00
#
_symmetry.space_group_name_H-M   'P 1'
#
loop_
_entity.id
_entity.type
_entity.pdbx_description
1 polymer ?
#
loop_
_entity_poly.entity_id
_entity_poly.type
_entity_poly.pdbx_seq_one_letter_code
_entity_poly.pdbx_strand_id
1 'polypeptide(L)'
;MALPGTSRCVESAVQSVSPGLLPTSDLLVRACRGHRVVGGPLLWFARDLAVLHERRLVGRGGSVDTDPTAIVEIERRRIELVMAIDDWVARTVPRHRLGATLHTETVGAVIDRLAESSVRAHHALMTLDAHDDRLHGAWHHLAELADAYDDLVRDVLAGRRRLPEW
;
A
#
# COMPACT_ATOMS: atom_id res chain seq x y z
N MET A 1 -46.83 -2.51 -31.00
CA MET A 1 -46.42 -3.06 -29.69
C MET A 1 -45.00 -3.62 -29.87
N ALA A 2 -44.04 -3.20 -29.03
CA ALA A 2 -42.61 -3.62 -28.94
C ALA A 2 -41.68 -3.24 -30.13
N LEU A 3 -41.00 -2.07 -30.10
CA LEU A 3 -39.66 -1.74 -29.54
C LEU A 3 -38.45 -2.09 -30.45
N PRO A 4 -37.64 -1.09 -30.89
CA PRO A 4 -36.40 -1.31 -31.65
C PRO A 4 -35.23 -1.69 -30.72
N GLY A 5 -34.45 -2.68 -31.14
CA GLY A 5 -33.24 -3.14 -30.45
C GLY A 5 -32.09 -2.15 -30.63
N THR A 6 -31.83 -1.35 -29.61
CA THR A 6 -30.58 -0.62 -29.44
C THR A 6 -29.53 -1.59 -28.86
N SER A 7 -28.73 -2.21 -29.74
CA SER A 7 -27.47 -2.82 -29.30
C SER A 7 -26.54 -1.71 -28.87
N ARG A 8 -26.55 -1.48 -27.56
CA ARG A 8 -25.68 -0.59 -26.81
C ARG A 8 -24.24 -1.04 -27.07
N CYS A 9 -23.53 -0.31 -27.91
CA CYS A 9 -22.06 -0.30 -27.90
C CYS A 9 -21.66 -0.01 -26.45
N VAL A 10 -21.14 -1.02 -25.75
CA VAL A 10 -20.38 -0.81 -24.54
C VAL A 10 -19.08 -0.18 -25.03
N GLU A 11 -19.12 1.14 -25.15
CA GLU A 11 -17.96 1.99 -25.25
C GLU A 11 -17.22 1.78 -23.92
N SER A 12 -16.37 0.75 -23.91
CA SER A 12 -15.36 0.57 -22.89
C SER A 12 -14.46 1.78 -23.02
N ALA A 13 -14.85 2.86 -22.35
CA ALA A 13 -14.01 3.98 -22.06
C ALA A 13 -12.86 3.42 -21.24
N VAL A 14 -11.84 2.95 -21.97
CA VAL A 14 -10.48 2.87 -21.47
C VAL A 14 -10.13 4.33 -21.22
N GLN A 15 -10.54 4.84 -20.05
CA GLN A 15 -9.92 6.00 -19.48
C GLN A 15 -8.46 5.61 -19.39
N SER A 16 -7.68 6.13 -20.33
CA SER A 16 -6.26 6.31 -20.18
C SER A 16 -6.09 7.16 -18.93
N VAL A 17 -6.06 6.49 -17.77
CA VAL A 17 -5.72 7.08 -16.49
C VAL A 17 -4.34 7.64 -16.74
N SER A 18 -4.25 8.96 -16.90
CA SER A 18 -3.01 9.68 -16.61
C SER A 18 -2.55 9.10 -15.28
N PRO A 19 -1.40 8.41 -15.23
CA PRO A 19 -1.03 7.67 -14.03
C PRO A 19 -1.05 8.70 -12.90
N GLY A 20 -2.02 8.55 -12.00
CA GLY A 20 -2.00 9.24 -10.73
C GLY A 20 -0.61 8.94 -10.18
N LEU A 21 0.21 9.98 -10.05
CA LEU A 21 1.65 9.85 -9.83
C LEU A 21 1.96 8.91 -8.65
N LEU A 22 1.02 8.87 -7.70
CA LEU A 22 0.97 7.95 -6.57
C LEU A 22 -0.47 7.39 -6.46
N PRO A 23 -0.65 6.10 -6.12
CA PRO A 23 -1.96 5.49 -5.88
C PRO A 23 -2.60 6.08 -4.61
N THR A 24 -3.91 5.91 -4.45
CA THR A 24 -4.61 6.22 -3.19
C THR A 24 -4.46 5.08 -2.17
N SER A 25 -4.67 5.39 -0.90
CA SER A 25 -4.65 4.41 0.20
C SER A 25 -5.57 3.20 -0.06
N ASP A 26 -6.81 3.42 -0.54
CA ASP A 26 -7.77 2.35 -0.85
C ASP A 26 -7.26 1.36 -1.91
N LEU A 27 -6.52 1.85 -2.93
CA LEU A 27 -5.90 0.97 -3.91
C LEU A 27 -4.75 0.17 -3.31
N LEU A 28 -3.94 0.77 -2.44
CA LEU A 28 -2.87 0.06 -1.72
C LEU A 28 -3.44 -1.01 -0.79
N VAL A 29 -4.42 -0.68 0.05
CA VAL A 29 -5.07 -1.65 0.94
C VAL A 29 -5.70 -2.79 0.15
N ARG A 30 -6.37 -2.48 -0.98
CA ARG A 30 -6.92 -3.50 -1.88
C ARG A 30 -5.82 -4.37 -2.51
N ALA A 31 -4.68 -3.80 -2.87
CA ALA A 31 -3.51 -4.53 -3.36
C ALA A 31 -2.91 -5.46 -2.30
N CYS A 32 -2.75 -4.97 -1.07
CA CYS A 32 -2.26 -5.73 0.08
C CYS A 32 -3.15 -6.95 0.38
N ARG A 33 -4.46 -6.84 0.14
CA ARG A 33 -5.41 -7.95 0.26
C ARG A 33 -5.31 -8.99 -0.87
N GLY A 34 -4.50 -8.77 -1.89
CA GLY A 34 -4.40 -9.66 -3.06
C GLY A 34 -5.53 -9.51 -4.07
N HIS A 35 -6.39 -8.49 -3.95
CA HIS A 35 -7.37 -8.19 -4.98
C HIS A 35 -6.67 -7.73 -6.27
N ARG A 36 -7.26 -8.08 -7.42
CA ARG A 36 -6.76 -7.65 -8.72
C ARG A 36 -6.98 -6.15 -8.86
N VAL A 37 -5.93 -5.38 -8.64
CA VAL A 37 -5.87 -3.95 -8.91
C VAL A 37 -5.09 -3.73 -10.21
N VAL A 38 -5.61 -2.87 -11.07
CA VAL A 38 -4.91 -2.43 -12.28
C VAL A 38 -4.22 -1.13 -11.93
N GLY A 39 -2.89 -1.08 -12.04
CA GLY A 39 -2.15 0.15 -11.80
C GLY A 39 -0.63 -0.04 -11.83
N GLY A 40 0.08 0.99 -11.37
CA GLY A 40 1.54 1.09 -11.48
C GLY A 40 2.33 0.16 -10.55
N PRO A 41 3.67 0.19 -10.67
CA PRO A 41 4.60 -0.68 -9.90
C PRO A 41 4.40 -0.65 -8.39
N LEU A 42 3.95 0.48 -7.83
CA LEU A 42 3.68 0.62 -6.40
C LEU A 42 2.67 -0.37 -5.84
N LEU A 43 1.63 -0.73 -6.60
CA LEU A 43 0.62 -1.68 -6.15
C LEU A 43 1.19 -3.10 -6.08
N TRP A 44 2.13 -3.43 -6.96
CA TRP A 44 2.87 -4.70 -6.93
C TRP A 44 3.79 -4.77 -5.72
N PHE A 45 4.54 -3.70 -5.45
CA PHE A 45 5.40 -3.62 -4.27
C PHE A 45 4.59 -3.70 -2.96
N ALA A 46 3.47 -3.00 -2.87
CA ALA A 46 2.59 -3.06 -1.70
C ALA A 46 2.04 -4.48 -1.45
N ARG A 47 1.65 -5.19 -2.53
CA ARG A 47 1.26 -6.59 -2.45
C ARG A 47 2.40 -7.48 -1.96
N ASP A 48 3.60 -7.33 -2.51
CA ASP A 48 4.76 -8.13 -2.12
C ASP A 48 5.14 -7.89 -0.65
N LEU A 49 5.08 -6.63 -0.19
CA LEU A 49 5.26 -6.27 1.22
C LEU A 49 4.21 -6.95 2.10
N ALA A 50 2.94 -6.94 1.71
CA ALA A 50 1.88 -7.64 2.45
C ALA A 50 2.14 -9.15 2.54
N VAL A 51 2.60 -9.79 1.45
CA VAL A 51 2.97 -11.22 1.47
C VAL A 51 4.13 -11.50 2.43
N LEU A 52 5.13 -10.62 2.50
CA LEU A 52 6.24 -10.75 3.45
C LEU A 52 5.77 -10.61 4.90
N HIS A 53 4.90 -9.63 5.16
CA HIS A 53 4.30 -9.43 6.49
C HIS A 53 3.40 -10.60 6.91
N GLU A 54 2.66 -11.19 5.98
CA GLU A 54 1.83 -12.36 6.24
C GLU A 54 2.68 -13.60 6.56
N ARG A 55 3.77 -13.82 5.80
CA ARG A 55 4.76 -14.86 6.12
C ARG A 55 5.38 -14.64 7.49
N ARG A 56 5.65 -13.40 7.88
CA ARG A 56 6.18 -13.11 9.22
C ARG A 56 5.16 -13.37 10.32
N LEU A 57 3.89 -13.02 10.10
CA LEU A 57 2.84 -13.08 11.12
C LEU A 57 2.29 -14.50 11.32
N VAL A 58 2.07 -15.23 10.22
CA VAL A 58 1.41 -16.56 10.23
C VAL A 58 2.41 -17.68 9.97
N GLY A 59 3.54 -17.38 9.32
CA GLY A 59 4.53 -18.37 8.88
C GLY A 59 4.01 -19.33 7.82
N ARG A 60 4.88 -20.23 7.35
CA ARG A 60 4.50 -21.19 6.30
C ARG A 60 3.58 -22.26 6.90
N GLY A 61 2.32 -22.27 6.47
CA GLY A 61 1.36 -23.32 6.86
C GLY A 61 0.80 -23.17 8.28
N GLY A 62 0.81 -21.96 8.86
CA GLY A 62 0.24 -21.68 10.18
C GLY A 62 1.22 -21.83 11.35
N SER A 63 2.50 -22.15 11.08
CA SER A 63 3.57 -22.08 12.06
C SER A 63 4.48 -20.91 11.72
N VAL A 64 4.57 -19.93 12.63
CA VAL A 64 5.48 -18.77 12.52
C VAL A 64 6.91 -19.25 12.23
N ASP A 65 7.56 -18.62 11.25
CA ASP A 65 8.95 -18.93 10.93
C ASP A 65 9.84 -18.45 12.09
N THR A 66 10.26 -19.38 12.94
CA THR A 66 11.17 -19.12 14.07
C THR A 66 12.64 -19.23 13.66
N ASP A 67 12.93 -19.68 12.43
CA ASP A 67 14.28 -19.77 11.91
C ASP A 67 14.89 -18.36 11.73
N PRO A 68 15.98 -18.03 12.46
CA PRO A 68 16.62 -16.73 12.35
C PRO A 68 17.04 -16.37 10.91
N THR A 69 17.39 -17.37 10.09
CA THR A 69 17.82 -17.13 8.71
C THR A 69 16.66 -16.67 7.83
N ALA A 70 15.50 -17.33 7.95
CA ALA A 70 14.27 -16.95 7.24
C ALA A 70 13.79 -15.55 7.64
N ILE A 71 13.85 -15.20 8.93
CA ILE A 71 13.50 -13.86 9.42
C ILE A 71 14.41 -12.79 8.80
N VAL A 72 15.72 -13.03 8.75
CA VAL A 72 16.68 -12.09 8.14
C VAL A 72 16.44 -11.93 6.64
N GLU A 73 16.11 -13.00 5.93
CA GLU A 73 15.76 -12.93 4.50
C GLU A 73 14.49 -12.12 4.24
N ILE A 74 13.46 -12.30 5.08
CA ILE A 74 12.22 -11.51 5.00
C ILE A 74 12.52 -10.03 5.22
N GLU A 75 13.29 -9.67 6.26
CA GLU A 75 13.65 -8.27 6.54
C GLU A 75 14.51 -7.67 5.42
N ARG A 76 15.49 -8.41 4.88
CA ARG A 76 16.28 -7.95 3.74
C ARG A 76 15.37 -7.65 2.54
N ARG A 77 14.47 -8.57 2.22
CA ARG A 77 13.57 -8.40 1.07
C ARG A 77 12.60 -7.23 1.27
N ARG A 78 12.13 -7.02 2.50
CA ARG A 78 11.30 -5.86 2.88
C ARG A 78 12.05 -4.56 2.64
N ILE A 79 13.30 -4.45 3.11
CA ILE A 79 14.14 -3.25 2.90
C ILE A 79 14.39 -3.00 1.40
N GLU A 80 14.69 -4.03 0.62
CA GLU A 80 14.86 -3.91 -0.84
C GLU A 80 13.61 -3.35 -1.54
N LEU A 81 12.42 -3.82 -1.15
CA LEU A 81 11.16 -3.32 -1.70
C LEU A 81 10.89 -1.88 -1.29
N VAL A 82 11.15 -1.51 -0.03
CA VAL A 82 11.04 -0.13 0.44
C VAL A 82 11.97 0.80 -0.36
N MET A 83 13.21 0.40 -0.56
CA MET A 83 14.17 1.15 -1.39
C MET A 83 13.72 1.28 -2.84
N ALA A 84 13.20 0.20 -3.44
CA ALA A 84 12.69 0.23 -4.81
C ALA A 84 11.47 1.16 -4.97
N ILE A 85 10.62 1.22 -3.94
CA ILE A 85 9.51 2.18 -3.88
C ILE A 85 10.05 3.60 -3.83
N ASP A 86 10.96 3.90 -2.91
CA ASP A 86 11.50 5.25 -2.73
C ASP A 86 12.22 5.75 -3.99
N ASP A 87 12.98 4.88 -4.63
CA ASP A 87 13.67 5.13 -5.89
C ASP A 87 12.68 5.35 -7.06
N TRP A 88 11.59 4.57 -7.12
CA TRP A 88 10.50 4.81 -8.08
C TRP A 88 9.81 6.15 -7.85
N VAL A 89 9.51 6.50 -6.59
CA VAL A 89 8.89 7.78 -6.22
C VAL A 89 9.81 8.94 -6.57
N ALA A 90 11.11 8.84 -6.25
CA ALA A 90 12.09 9.89 -6.55
C ALA A 90 12.27 10.17 -8.05
N ARG A 91 12.05 9.16 -8.91
CA ARG A 91 12.04 9.32 -10.37
C ARG A 91 10.74 9.86 -10.93
N THR A 92 9.60 9.54 -10.29
CA THR A 92 8.27 9.83 -10.84
C THR A 92 7.74 11.17 -10.34
N VAL A 93 8.09 11.58 -9.13
CA VAL A 93 7.64 12.84 -8.52
C VAL A 93 8.58 14.00 -8.85
N PRO A 94 8.10 15.10 -9.45
CA PRO A 94 8.88 16.32 -9.65
C PRO A 94 9.43 16.85 -8.32
N ARG A 95 10.76 17.05 -8.24
CA ARG A 95 11.40 17.61 -7.05
C ARG A 95 11.06 19.10 -6.93
N HIS A 96 10.12 19.45 -6.05
CA HIS A 96 9.83 20.85 -5.75
C HIS A 96 10.94 21.44 -4.86
N ARG A 97 11.68 22.42 -5.40
CA ARG A 97 12.86 23.07 -4.76
C ARG A 97 12.50 24.11 -3.68
N LEU A 98 11.22 24.40 -3.48
CA LEU A 98 10.76 25.53 -2.70
C LEU A 98 9.98 25.06 -1.47
N GLY A 99 10.66 25.07 -0.32
CA GLY A 99 10.04 25.09 1.01
C GLY A 99 9.35 23.80 1.44
N ALA A 100 10.09 22.89 2.06
CA ALA A 100 9.47 21.72 2.68
C ALA A 100 10.27 21.23 3.88
N THR A 101 9.58 20.99 4.99
CA THR A 101 10.08 20.27 6.15
C THR A 101 10.64 18.91 5.71
N LEU A 102 11.89 18.63 6.08
CA LEU A 102 12.53 17.35 5.80
C LEU A 102 11.73 16.27 6.54
N HIS A 103 10.99 15.42 5.82
CA HIS A 103 10.37 14.28 6.48
C HIS A 103 11.46 13.26 6.83
N THR A 104 11.47 12.83 8.07
CA THR A 104 12.34 11.75 8.55
C THR A 104 11.94 10.38 7.99
N GLU A 105 10.80 10.29 7.30
CA GLU A 105 10.24 9.05 6.81
C GLU A 105 9.99 9.11 5.30
N THR A 106 10.30 8.00 4.62
CA THR A 106 10.15 7.85 3.17
C THR A 106 8.75 7.36 2.80
N VAL A 107 8.33 7.54 1.53
CA VAL A 107 7.04 7.01 1.06
C VAL A 107 7.01 5.49 1.16
N GLY A 108 8.12 4.83 0.86
CA GLY A 108 8.31 3.39 1.02
C GLY A 108 8.11 2.92 2.45
N ALA A 109 8.65 3.66 3.44
CA ALA A 109 8.44 3.34 4.85
C ALA A 109 6.96 3.45 5.27
N VAL A 110 6.23 4.45 4.75
CA VAL A 110 4.79 4.59 5.02
C VAL A 110 3.99 3.46 4.37
N ILE A 111 4.28 3.12 3.10
CA ILE A 111 3.61 2.01 2.39
C ILE A 111 3.88 0.68 3.09
N ASP A 112 5.09 0.47 3.59
CA ASP A 112 5.42 -0.74 4.34
C ASP A 112 4.63 -0.88 5.64
N ARG A 113 4.50 0.19 6.43
CA ARG A 113 3.64 0.17 7.63
C ARG A 113 2.17 -0.02 7.31
N LEU A 114 1.69 0.57 6.21
CA LEU A 114 0.33 0.36 5.72
C LEU A 114 0.09 -1.11 5.33
N ALA A 115 1.07 -1.75 4.67
CA ALA A 115 1.02 -3.16 4.35
C ALA A 115 0.99 -4.03 5.61
N GLU A 116 1.85 -3.73 6.59
CA GLU A 116 1.89 -4.42 7.88
C GLU A 116 0.57 -4.28 8.66
N SER A 117 0.04 -3.07 8.80
CA SER A 117 -1.21 -2.81 9.52
C SER A 117 -2.39 -3.46 8.82
N SER A 118 -2.41 -3.46 7.49
CA SER A 118 -3.41 -4.19 6.70
C SER A 118 -3.36 -5.67 7.05
N VAL A 119 -2.20 -6.33 6.97
CA VAL A 119 -2.09 -7.75 7.31
C VAL A 119 -2.55 -8.04 8.74
N ARG A 120 -2.16 -7.21 9.71
CA ARG A 120 -2.60 -7.35 11.11
C ARG A 120 -4.11 -7.21 11.29
N ALA A 121 -4.73 -6.21 10.66
CA ALA A 121 -6.18 -5.99 10.75
C ALA A 121 -6.98 -7.14 10.15
N HIS A 122 -6.52 -7.68 9.01
CA HIS A 122 -7.15 -8.84 8.39
C HIS A 122 -6.95 -10.12 9.21
N HIS A 123 -5.75 -10.35 9.73
CA HIS A 123 -5.49 -11.47 10.62
C HIS A 123 -6.36 -11.41 11.88
N ALA A 124 -6.47 -10.22 12.50
CA ALA A 124 -7.36 -10.00 13.64
C ALA A 124 -8.81 -10.33 13.30
N LEU A 125 -9.30 -9.93 12.12
CA LEU A 125 -10.66 -10.25 11.67
C LEU A 125 -10.91 -11.75 11.53
N MET A 126 -9.89 -12.55 11.17
CA MET A 126 -10.02 -14.00 11.00
C MET A 126 -9.82 -14.78 12.32
N THR A 127 -9.25 -14.15 13.35
CA THR A 127 -8.79 -14.86 14.57
C THR A 127 -9.48 -14.42 15.85
N LEU A 128 -10.04 -13.20 15.89
CA LEU A 128 -10.66 -12.62 17.07
C LEU A 128 -12.17 -12.48 16.91
N ASP A 129 -12.88 -12.39 18.03
CA ASP A 129 -14.30 -12.11 18.05
C ASP A 129 -14.61 -10.68 17.63
N ALA A 130 -15.80 -10.46 17.06
CA ALA A 130 -16.23 -9.15 16.56
C ALA A 130 -16.30 -8.05 17.63
N HIS A 131 -16.40 -8.41 18.91
CA HIS A 131 -16.43 -7.48 20.04
C HIS A 131 -15.06 -7.29 20.71
N ASP A 132 -13.98 -7.87 20.17
CA ASP A 132 -12.64 -7.69 20.75
C ASP A 132 -12.13 -6.26 20.48
N ASP A 133 -11.69 -5.57 21.53
CA ASP A 133 -11.07 -4.25 21.43
C ASP A 133 -9.80 -4.27 20.58
N ARG A 134 -9.10 -5.41 20.51
CA ARG A 134 -7.90 -5.58 19.67
C ARG A 134 -8.24 -5.58 18.19
N LEU A 135 -9.38 -6.12 17.80
CA LEU A 135 -9.87 -6.03 16.43
C LEU A 135 -10.12 -4.56 16.08
N HIS A 136 -10.87 -3.85 16.91
CA HIS A 136 -11.16 -2.43 16.72
C HIS A 136 -9.88 -1.59 16.65
N GLY A 137 -8.92 -1.82 17.54
CA GLY A 137 -7.62 -1.14 17.54
C GLY A 137 -6.81 -1.39 16.26
N ALA A 138 -6.81 -2.62 15.74
CA ALA A 138 -6.10 -2.94 14.50
C ALA A 138 -6.71 -2.23 13.27
N TRP A 139 -8.04 -2.19 13.19
CA TRP A 139 -8.74 -1.47 12.11
C TRP A 139 -8.60 0.04 12.24
N HIS A 140 -8.66 0.59 13.45
CA HIS A 140 -8.42 2.01 13.70
C HIS A 140 -7.00 2.40 13.29
N HIS A 141 -6.00 1.59 13.64
CA HIS A 141 -4.62 1.86 13.25
C HIS A 141 -4.40 1.81 11.73
N LEU A 142 -5.09 0.89 11.03
CA LEU A 142 -5.08 0.84 9.58
C LEU A 142 -5.68 2.12 8.95
N ALA A 143 -6.80 2.61 9.49
CA ALA A 143 -7.44 3.84 9.02
C ALA A 143 -6.52 5.06 9.20
N GLU A 144 -5.92 5.23 10.38
CA GLU A 144 -4.96 6.31 10.65
C GLU A 144 -3.78 6.31 9.68
N LEU A 145 -3.24 5.13 9.36
CA LEU A 145 -2.14 5.01 8.40
C LEU A 145 -2.59 5.29 6.97
N ALA A 146 -3.83 4.93 6.60
CA ALA A 146 -4.40 5.23 5.29
C ALA A 146 -4.59 6.74 5.11
N ASP A 147 -5.13 7.42 6.12
CA ASP A 147 -5.32 8.86 6.11
C ASP A 147 -3.97 9.60 6.09
N ALA A 148 -3.01 9.17 6.92
CA ALA A 148 -1.66 9.73 6.92
C ALA A 148 -0.94 9.56 5.57
N TYR A 149 -1.18 8.44 4.87
CA TYR A 149 -0.64 8.23 3.53
C TYR A 149 -1.27 9.17 2.50
N ASP A 150 -2.60 9.32 2.50
CA ASP A 150 -3.28 10.21 1.57
C ASP A 150 -2.90 11.69 1.80
N ASP A 151 -2.70 12.09 3.06
CA ASP A 151 -2.16 13.40 3.42
C ASP A 151 -0.72 13.59 2.92
N LEU A 152 0.14 12.58 3.10
CA LEU A 152 1.51 12.58 2.57
C LEU A 152 1.51 12.73 1.04
N VAL A 153 0.71 11.95 0.33
CA VAL A 153 0.58 12.03 -1.14
C VAL A 153 0.13 13.43 -1.55
N ARG A 154 -0.87 14.00 -0.87
CA ARG A 154 -1.37 15.34 -1.15
C ARG A 154 -0.29 16.41 -0.95
N ASP A 155 0.51 16.30 0.10
CA ASP A 155 1.60 17.23 0.38
C ASP A 155 2.77 17.10 -0.59
N VAL A 156 3.10 15.88 -1.01
CA VAL A 156 4.13 15.59 -2.01
C VAL A 156 3.72 16.14 -3.38
N LEU A 157 2.48 15.89 -3.82
CA LEU A 157 1.95 16.41 -5.09
C LEU A 157 1.80 17.94 -5.08
N ALA A 158 1.54 18.54 -3.92
CA ALA A 158 1.49 20.00 -3.78
C ALA A 158 2.87 20.66 -3.67
N GLY A 159 3.96 19.87 -3.68
CA GLY A 159 5.32 20.37 -3.52
C GLY A 159 5.67 20.91 -2.14
N ARG A 160 4.84 20.61 -1.13
CA ARG A 160 5.01 21.04 0.26
C ARG A 160 5.90 20.10 1.07
N ARG A 161 6.21 18.90 0.55
CA ARG A 161 7.12 17.91 1.17
C ARG A 161 8.29 17.56 0.26
N ARG A 162 9.50 17.54 0.83
CA ARG A 162 10.70 17.01 0.19
C ARG A 162 10.98 15.64 0.79
N LEU A 163 11.09 14.64 -0.08
CA LEU A 163 11.49 13.29 0.31
C LEU A 163 13.01 13.27 0.53
N PRO A 164 13.50 12.55 1.55
CA PRO A 164 14.94 12.43 1.76
C PRO A 164 15.58 11.73 0.56
N GLU A 165 16.74 12.25 0.14
CA GLU A 165 17.57 11.63 -0.90
C GLU A 165 18.48 10.62 -0.18
N TRP A 166 18.48 9.36 -0.63
CA TRP A 166 19.41 8.33 -0.17
C TRP A 166 20.54 8.22 -1.20
#